data_AF-A0A1A8RR80-F1
#
_entry.id   AF-A0A1A8RR80-F1
#
_cell.length_a   1.000
_cell.length_b   1.000
_cell.length_c   1.000
_cell.angle_alpha   90.00
_cell.angle_beta   90.00
_cell.angle_gamma   90.00
#
_symmetry.space_group_name_H-M   'P 1'
#
loop_
_entity.id
_entity.type
_entity.pdbx_description
1 polymer ?
#
loop_
_entity_poly.entity_id
_entity_poly.type
_entity_poly.pdbx_seq_one_letter_code
_entity_poly.pdbx_strand_id
1 'polypeptide(L)' 'DSVNKSEVCIKLPFVRVHNVARVEDAVLRVYDYYEPTRQATRTYNSGFLRSVDSCYFCGENCDSCRP' A
#
# COMPACT_ATOMS: atom_id res chain seq x y z
N ASP A 1 -24.50 -0.24 7.96
CA ASP A 1 -23.28 -0.52 8.74
C ASP A 1 -23.48 -1.87 9.39
N SER A 2 -22.85 -2.92 8.88
CA SER A 2 -22.85 -4.22 9.54
C SER A 2 -21.66 -5.07 9.11
N VAL A 3 -21.09 -5.79 10.06
CA VAL A 3 -20.10 -6.85 9.86
C VAL A 3 -20.69 -8.12 10.46
N ASN A 4 -20.57 -9.25 9.77
CA ASN A 4 -21.07 -10.53 10.23
C ASN A 4 -20.02 -11.63 9.97
N LYS A 5 -20.39 -12.90 10.17
CA LYS A 5 -19.48 -14.04 9.96
C LYS A 5 -19.30 -14.44 8.50
N SER A 6 -20.08 -13.89 7.57
CA SER A 6 -19.89 -14.16 6.15
C SER A 6 -18.67 -13.40 5.62
N GLU A 7 -17.93 -14.03 4.71
CA GLU A 7 -16.80 -13.38 4.07
C GLU A 7 -17.31 -12.28 3.13
N VAL A 8 -16.80 -11.06 3.33
CA VAL A 8 -17.12 -9.91 2.49
C VAL A 8 -15.83 -9.35 1.93
N CYS A 9 -15.74 -9.29 0.61
CA CYS A 9 -14.57 -8.80 -0.11
C CYS A 9 -14.82 -7.39 -0.64
N ILE A 10 -13.93 -6.45 -0.31
CA ILE A 10 -13.98 -5.07 -0.80
C ILE A 10 -12.75 -4.82 -1.68
N LYS A 11 -12.96 -4.21 -2.84
CA LYS A 11 -11.87 -3.75 -3.71
C LYS A 11 -11.58 -2.29 -3.39
N LEU A 12 -10.34 -2.02 -2.97
CA LEU A 12 -9.84 -0.68 -2.70
C LEU A 12 -8.93 -0.24 -3.86
N PRO A 13 -9.36 0.68 -4.74
CA PRO A 13 -8.51 1.18 -5.81
C PRO A 13 -7.44 2.13 -5.25
N PHE A 14 -6.19 1.92 -5.65
CA PHE A 14 -5.09 2.82 -5.34
C PHE A 14 -4.55 3.42 -6.63
N VAL A 15 -4.38 4.74 -6.67
CA VAL A 15 -3.81 5.48 -7.80
C VAL A 15 -2.47 6.08 -7.36
N ARG A 16 -1.41 5.81 -8.14
CA ARG A 16 -0.08 6.36 -7.88
C ARG A 16 0.04 7.74 -8.52
N VAL A 17 0.16 8.78 -7.70
CA VAL A 17 0.33 10.19 -8.15
C VAL A 17 1.81 10.56 -8.31
N HIS A 18 2.68 10.00 -7.46
CA HIS A 18 4.12 10.23 -7.49
C HIS A 18 4.88 8.91 -7.55
N ASN A 19 6.02 8.93 -8.23
CA ASN A 19 6.92 7.80 -8.27
C ASN A 19 7.77 7.79 -7.00
N VAL A 20 7.70 6.69 -6.25
CA VAL A 20 8.47 6.45 -5.03
C VAL A 20 9.16 5.11 -5.19
N ALA A 21 10.46 5.07 -4.93
CA ALA A 21 11.25 3.85 -4.92
C ALA A 21 11.05 3.09 -3.60
N ARG A 22 11.13 1.76 -3.66
CA ARG A 22 11.01 0.87 -2.50
C ARG A 22 9.80 1.24 -1.63
N VAL A 23 8.63 1.24 -2.25
CA VAL A 23 7.39 1.65 -1.58
C VAL A 23 7.17 0.77 -0.36
N GLU A 24 6.94 1.42 0.79
CA GLU A 24 6.65 0.76 2.05
C GLU A 24 5.25 0.15 2.08
N ASP A 25 5.07 -0.81 2.98
CA ASP A 25 3.79 -1.51 3.14
C ASP A 25 2.67 -0.55 3.56
N ALA A 26 1.52 -0.64 2.89
CA ALA A 26 0.28 -0.01 3.32
C ALA A 26 -0.35 -0.81 4.47
N VAL A 27 -0.89 -0.12 5.49
CA VAL A 27 -1.52 -0.76 6.64
C VAL A 27 -3.04 -0.69 6.51
N LEU A 28 -3.69 -1.84 6.59
CA LEU A 28 -5.14 -1.98 6.72
C LEU A 28 -5.48 -2.33 8.16
N ARG A 29 -6.38 -1.55 8.76
CA ARG A 29 -6.84 -1.76 10.13
C ARG A 29 -8.36 -1.73 10.18
N VAL A 30 -8.94 -2.78 10.73
CA VAL A 30 -10.36 -2.88 11.04
C VAL A 30 -10.48 -2.89 12.55
N TYR A 31 -11.31 -2.01 13.10
CA TYR A 31 -11.44 -1.83 14.55
C TYR A 31 -12.92 -1.81 14.95
N ASP A 32 -13.18 -2.20 16.19
CA ASP A 32 -14.50 -2.10 16.79
C ASP A 32 -14.84 -0.62 17.04
N TYR A 33 -16.04 -0.22 16.63
CA TYR A 33 -16.51 1.16 16.72
C TYR A 33 -16.61 1.66 18.18
N TYR A 34 -16.99 0.80 19.13
CA TYR A 34 -17.16 1.17 20.54
C TYR A 34 -15.93 0.87 21.40
N GLU A 35 -15.06 -0.04 20.97
CA GLU A 35 -13.82 -0.40 21.67
C GLU A 35 -12.61 -0.38 20.70
N PRO A 36 -12.06 0.79 20.33
CA PRO A 36 -11.07 0.89 19.25
C PRO A 36 -9.76 0.14 19.47
N THR A 37 -9.46 -0.28 20.70
CA THR A 37 -8.31 -1.15 21.04
C THR A 37 -8.51 -2.58 20.55
N ARG A 38 -9.76 -3.02 20.35
CA ARG A 38 -10.12 -4.28 19.72
C ARG A 38 -10.05 -4.10 18.20
N GLN A 39 -8.96 -4.56 17.60
CA GLN A 39 -8.69 -4.35 16.18
C GLN A 39 -7.95 -5.53 15.54
N ALA A 40 -8.10 -5.66 14.23
CA ALA A 40 -7.33 -6.54 13.37
C ALA A 40 -6.51 -5.68 12.39
N THR A 41 -5.25 -6.02 12.18
CA THR A 41 -4.33 -5.27 11.31
C THR A 41 -3.67 -6.20 10.30
N ARG A 42 -3.51 -5.73 9.07
CA ARG A 42 -2.79 -6.43 8.01
C ARG A 42 -2.02 -5.44 7.15
N THR A 43 -0.85 -5.83 6.66
CA THR A 43 -0.10 -5.05 5.68
C THR A 43 -0.37 -5.53 4.26
N TYR A 44 -0.31 -4.61 3.31
CA TYR A 44 -0.42 -4.86 1.87
C TYR A 44 0.69 -4.10 1.15
N ASN A 45 1.38 -4.79 0.24
CA ASN A 45 2.35 -4.17 -0.66
C ASN A 45 2.31 -4.83 -2.03
N SER A 46 2.49 -4.03 -3.07
CA SER A 46 2.77 -4.54 -4.40
C SER A 46 4.22 -5.03 -4.44
N GLY A 47 4.43 -6.33 -4.65
CA GLY A 47 5.77 -6.91 -4.72
C GLY A 47 6.69 -6.20 -5.73
N PHE A 48 6.12 -5.67 -6.82
CA PHE A 48 6.84 -4.84 -7.78
C PHE A 48 7.25 -3.49 -7.19
N LEU A 49 6.33 -2.75 -6.58
CA LEU A 49 6.64 -1.42 -6.03
C LEU A 49 7.63 -1.49 -4.85
N ARG A 50 7.63 -2.61 -4.12
CA ARG A 50 8.57 -2.88 -3.04
C ARG A 50 10.01 -3.08 -3.54
N SER A 51 10.20 -3.67 -4.71
CA SER A 51 11.53 -4.03 -5.23
C SER A 51 12.14 -2.98 -6.16
N VAL A 52 11.34 -2.05 -6.66
CA VAL A 52 11.79 -1.06 -7.63
C VAL A 52 12.65 0.02 -6.98
N ASP A 53 13.87 0.20 -7.49
CA ASP A 53 14.79 1.29 -7.12
C ASP A 53 14.49 2.59 -7.85
N SER A 54 15.06 3.70 -7.36
CA SER A 54 14.85 5.05 -7.92
C SER A 54 15.20 5.12 -9.41
N CYS A 55 16.29 4.46 -9.81
CA CYS A 55 16.76 4.50 -11.20
C CYS A 55 15.75 3.96 -12.22
N TYR A 56 14.83 3.07 -11.81
CA TYR A 56 13.74 2.62 -12.68
C TYR A 56 12.88 3.79 -13.19
N PHE A 57 12.75 4.86 -12.40
CA PHE A 57 11.98 6.05 -12.75
C PHE A 57 12.83 7.15 -13.42
N CYS A 58 14.13 6.96 -13.53
CA CYS A 58 15.10 7.98 -13.95
C CYS A 58 15.58 7.83 -15.40
N GLY A 59 14.89 7.05 -16.22
CA GLY A 59 15.28 6.80 -17.61
C GLY A 59 16.44 5.81 -17.74
N GLU A 60 16.96 5.67 -18.96
CA GLU A 60 18.11 4.79 -19.22
C GLU A 60 19.34 5.24 -18.42
N ASN A 61 20.11 4.27 -17.92
CA ASN A 61 21.33 4.49 -17.12
C ASN A 61 21.17 5.38 -15.88
N CYS A 62 19.93 5.68 -15.44
CA CYS A 62 19.60 6.54 -14.31
C CYS A 62 19.88 8.04 -14.52
N ASP A 63 19.99 8.49 -15.77
CA ASP A 63 20.53 9.82 -16.08
C ASP A 63 19.62 10.99 -15.68
N SER A 64 18.29 10.82 -15.68
CA SER A 64 17.34 11.90 -15.35
C SER A 64 17.28 12.26 -13.86
N CYS A 65 18.00 11.53 -13.01
CA CYS A 65 18.08 11.80 -11.56
C CYS A 65 19.51 12.05 -11.08
N ARG A 66 20.50 12.01 -11.98
CA ARG A 66 21.87 12.42 -11.65
C ARG A 66 21.93 13.96 -11.61
N PRO A 67 22.75 14.55 -10.72
CA PRO A 67 22.93 15.99 -10.65
C PRO A 67 23.52 16.59 -11.94
#